data_AF-A0ABD6QN99-F1
#
_entry.id   AF-A0ABD6QN99-F1
#
_cell.length_a   1.000
_cell.length_b   1.000
_cell.length_c   1.000
_cell.angle_alpha   90.00
_cell.angle_beta   90.00
_cell.angle_gamma   90.00
#
_symmetry.space_group_name_H-M   'P 1'
#
loop_
_entity.id
_entity.type
_entity.pdbx_description
1 polymer ?
#
loop_
_entity_poly.entity_id
_entity_poly.type
_entity_poly.pdbx_seq_one_letter_code
_entity_poly.pdbx_strand_id
1 'polypeptide(L)'
;MMEALWLWRQFPRQIASDLSQFHSGRRISDWHRGTCDDRGFLVLSSYELLELIEFLPESGAFKSAARGGAWTEDQIVAAETFNEIARFRASYHAVNGGKDGAYEPFSFDDPAIRVRKAREAEAELAWKRESQGSLFDELGWSSDA
;
A
#
# COMPACT_ATOMS: atom_id res chain seq x y z
N MET A 1 11.34 22.04 5.90
CA MET A 1 10.13 22.26 6.74
C MET A 1 8.84 22.35 5.92
N MET A 2 8.82 23.02 4.76
CA MET A 2 7.62 23.09 3.88
C MET A 2 7.13 21.72 3.37
N GLU A 3 8.04 20.82 2.97
CA GLU A 3 7.70 19.45 2.53
C GLU A 3 6.97 18.62 3.59
N ALA A 4 7.43 18.71 4.84
CA ALA A 4 6.86 17.96 5.95
C ALA A 4 5.43 18.43 6.30
N LEU A 5 5.22 19.76 6.29
CA LEU A 5 3.91 20.36 6.50
C LEU A 5 2.91 20.01 5.38
N TRP A 6 3.37 19.90 4.13
CA TRP A 6 2.53 19.47 3.01
C TRP A 6 2.13 18.01 3.17
N LEU A 7 3.07 17.13 3.50
CA LEU A 7 2.82 15.70 3.69
C LEU A 7 1.79 15.44 4.80
N TRP A 8 1.88 16.13 5.95
CA TRP A 8 0.92 15.93 7.04
C TRP A 8 -0.49 16.38 6.71
N ARG A 9 -0.63 17.41 5.85
CA ARG A 9 -1.95 17.85 5.38
C ARG A 9 -2.62 16.85 4.46
N GLN A 10 -1.86 15.94 3.84
CA GLN A 10 -2.42 14.89 2.99
C GLN A 10 -3.01 13.72 3.79
N PHE A 11 -2.50 13.48 4.99
CA PHE A 11 -2.84 12.30 5.80
C PHE A 11 -3.39 12.61 7.21
N PRO A 12 -4.30 13.59 7.40
CA PRO A 12 -4.74 14.00 8.73
C PRO A 12 -5.50 12.89 9.47
N ARG A 13 -6.18 11.99 8.74
CA ARG A 13 -6.94 10.88 9.34
C ARG A 13 -6.01 9.78 9.85
N GLN A 14 -4.95 9.47 9.10
CA GLN A 14 -3.95 8.49 9.48
C GLN A 14 -3.14 9.00 10.68
N ILE A 15 -2.71 10.26 10.64
CA ILE A 15 -2.04 10.90 11.79
C ILE A 15 -2.96 10.92 13.01
N ALA A 16 -4.25 11.25 12.87
CA ALA A 16 -5.19 11.20 13.98
C ALA A 16 -5.32 9.79 14.57
N SER A 17 -5.39 8.76 13.72
CA SER A 17 -5.44 7.36 14.14
C SER A 17 -4.20 6.99 14.95
N ASP A 18 -3.01 7.26 14.41
CA ASP A 18 -1.75 6.93 15.07
C ASP A 18 -1.56 7.71 16.38
N LEU A 19 -1.86 9.02 16.38
CA LEU A 19 -1.81 9.82 17.61
C LEU A 19 -2.78 9.26 18.68
N SER A 20 -3.99 8.83 18.29
CA SER A 20 -4.94 8.25 19.24
C SER A 20 -4.49 6.90 19.81
N GLN A 21 -3.70 6.14 19.05
CA GLN A 21 -3.23 4.82 19.42
C GLN A 21 -1.94 4.88 20.26
N PHE A 22 -1.00 5.75 19.89
CA PHE A 22 0.34 5.78 20.48
C PHE A 22 0.57 6.96 21.44
N HIS A 23 -0.22 8.03 21.31
CA HIS A 23 -0.03 9.28 22.05
C HIS A 23 -1.35 9.81 22.62
N SER A 24 -1.93 9.04 23.55
CA SER A 24 -3.17 9.36 24.24
C SER A 24 -3.20 10.82 24.72
N GLY A 25 -4.26 11.54 24.32
CA GLY A 25 -4.45 12.94 24.68
C GLY A 25 -3.90 13.96 23.66
N ARG A 26 -3.13 13.52 22.65
CA ARG A 26 -2.75 14.37 21.51
C ARG A 26 -3.75 14.22 20.38
N ARG A 27 -4.26 15.34 19.88
CA ARG A 27 -5.17 15.37 18.73
C ARG A 27 -4.64 16.28 17.66
N ILE A 28 -4.60 15.78 16.43
CA ILE A 28 -4.21 16.59 15.27
C ILE A 28 -5.14 17.81 15.08
N SER A 29 -6.39 17.73 15.57
CA SER A 29 -7.32 18.86 15.56
C SER A 29 -6.83 20.05 16.38
N ASP A 30 -6.10 19.81 17.48
CA ASP A 30 -5.59 20.88 18.35
C ASP A 30 -4.46 21.64 17.67
N TRP A 31 -3.59 20.92 16.94
CA TRP A 31 -2.60 21.54 16.06
C TRP A 31 -3.25 22.34 14.92
N HIS A 32 -4.24 21.76 14.22
CA HIS A 32 -4.93 22.44 13.13
C HIS A 32 -5.64 23.73 13.55
N ARG A 33 -6.19 23.76 14.77
CA ARG A 33 -6.90 24.92 15.30
C ARG A 33 -5.99 25.92 16.01
N GLY A 34 -4.75 25.52 16.31
CA GLY A 34 -3.88 26.29 17.20
C GLY A 34 -4.46 26.40 18.60
N THR A 35 -5.08 25.33 19.12
CA THR A 35 -5.70 25.31 20.45
C THR A 35 -4.63 25.62 21.50
N CYS A 36 -4.91 26.59 22.38
CA CYS A 36 -4.06 26.90 23.52
C CYS A 36 -4.60 26.31 24.83
N ASP A 37 -3.71 26.02 25.77
CA ASP A 37 -4.04 25.68 27.15
C ASP A 37 -4.38 26.95 27.97
N ASP A 38 -4.76 26.76 29.24
CA ASP A 38 -5.10 27.83 30.17
C ASP A 38 -3.95 28.83 30.42
N ARG A 39 -2.73 28.48 30.02
CA ARG A 39 -1.51 29.29 30.17
C ARG A 39 -1.15 30.00 28.86
N GLY A 40 -1.92 29.80 27.80
CA GLY A 40 -1.71 30.41 26.48
C GLY A 40 -0.71 29.67 25.59
N PHE A 41 -0.21 28.50 25.99
CA PHE A 41 0.67 27.68 25.17
C PHE A 41 -0.12 26.76 24.25
N LEU A 42 0.41 26.48 23.06
CA LEU A 42 -0.20 25.52 22.14
C LEU A 42 -0.29 24.13 22.79
N VAL A 43 -1.48 23.54 22.78
CA VAL A 43 -1.73 22.16 23.26
C VAL A 43 -0.93 21.15 22.45
N LEU A 44 -0.69 21.43 21.16
CA LEU A 44 0.17 20.63 20.29
C LEU A 44 0.92 21.55 19.34
N SER A 45 2.21 21.75 19.60
CA SER A 45 3.07 22.57 18.75
C SER A 45 3.49 21.83 17.47
N SER A 46 3.89 22.56 16.43
CA SER A 46 4.41 21.94 15.20
C SER A 46 5.69 21.13 15.45
N TYR A 47 6.54 21.57 16.39
CA TYR A 47 7.75 20.84 16.75
C TYR A 47 7.42 19.53 17.47
N GLU A 48 6.48 19.57 18.41
CA GLU A 48 6.04 18.35 19.10
C GLU A 48 5.38 17.39 18.11
N LEU A 49 4.50 17.88 17.23
CA LEU A 49 3.89 17.05 16.20
C LEU A 49 4.94 16.38 15.30
N LEU A 50 5.98 17.12 14.92
CA LEU A 50 7.13 16.62 14.16
C LEU A 50 7.79 15.44 14.84
N GLU A 51 8.15 15.62 16.11
CA GLU A 51 8.82 14.60 16.91
C GLU A 51 7.96 13.34 17.05
N LEU A 52 6.67 13.52 17.37
CA LEU A 52 5.74 12.40 17.49
C LEU A 52 5.64 11.61 16.19
N ILE A 53 5.47 12.29 15.05
CA ILE A 53 5.33 11.64 13.75
C ILE A 53 6.62 10.94 13.30
N GLU A 54 7.78 11.57 13.51
CA GLU A 54 9.09 11.03 13.13
C GLU A 54 9.31 9.66 13.77
N PHE A 55 8.97 9.55 15.06
CA PHE A 55 9.18 8.34 15.85
C PHE A 55 7.96 7.42 15.95
N LEU A 56 6.91 7.65 15.14
CA LEU A 56 5.83 6.68 15.01
C LEU A 56 6.37 5.34 14.47
N PRO A 57 5.76 4.20 14.86
CA PRO A 57 6.12 2.91 14.31
C PRO A 57 6.04 2.90 12.77
N GLU A 58 6.99 2.23 12.12
CA GLU A 58 6.99 2.13 10.65
C GLU A 58 5.73 1.47 10.08
N SER A 59 5.11 0.57 10.85
CA SER A 59 3.84 -0.07 10.53
C SER A 59 2.60 0.79 10.83
N GLY A 60 2.77 1.99 11.40
CA GLY A 60 1.69 2.93 11.68
C GLY A 60 0.94 3.36 10.41
N ALA A 61 -0.31 3.82 10.59
CA ALA A 61 -1.18 4.17 9.47
C ALA A 61 -0.61 5.31 8.62
N PHE A 62 0.02 6.30 9.25
CA PHE A 62 0.63 7.44 8.57
C PHE A 62 1.82 7.00 7.71
N LYS A 63 2.80 6.32 8.30
CA LYS A 63 4.00 5.90 7.57
C LYS A 63 3.68 4.89 6.47
N SER A 64 2.71 4.00 6.71
CA SER A 64 2.19 3.10 5.68
C SER A 64 1.54 3.86 4.52
N ALA A 65 0.70 4.87 4.79
CA ALA A 65 0.09 5.69 3.76
C ALA A 65 1.11 6.55 3.01
N ALA A 66 2.12 7.10 3.70
CA ALA A 66 3.20 7.86 3.09
C ALA A 66 4.04 7.01 2.12
N ARG A 67 4.16 5.70 2.37
CA ARG A 67 4.75 4.72 1.43
C ARG A 67 3.79 4.24 0.35
N GLY A 68 2.59 4.82 0.23
CA GLY A 68 1.58 4.38 -0.74
C GLY A 68 0.98 3.01 -0.44
N GLY A 69 1.04 2.56 0.82
CA GLY A 69 0.60 1.24 1.25
C GLY A 69 1.64 0.13 1.06
N ALA A 70 2.86 0.46 0.63
CA ALA A 70 3.93 -0.51 0.52
C ALA A 70 4.37 -1.04 1.88
N TRP A 71 4.84 -2.28 1.88
CA TRP A 71 5.39 -2.95 3.05
C TRP A 71 6.65 -2.27 3.57
N THR A 72 6.94 -2.51 4.85
CA THR A 72 8.25 -2.18 5.42
C THR A 72 9.31 -3.14 4.88
N GLU A 73 10.59 -2.77 5.01
CA GLU A 73 11.70 -3.65 4.62
C GLU A 73 11.62 -5.02 5.31
N ASP A 74 11.37 -5.04 6.62
CA ASP A 74 11.20 -6.30 7.36
C ASP A 74 10.05 -7.17 6.83
N GLN A 75 8.93 -6.55 6.44
CA GLN A 75 7.80 -7.26 5.85
C GLN A 75 8.15 -7.82 4.47
N ILE A 76 8.92 -7.08 3.67
CA ILE A 76 9.42 -7.54 2.36
C ILE A 76 10.35 -8.73 2.55
N VAL A 77 11.32 -8.65 3.46
CA VAL A 77 12.27 -9.74 3.74
C VAL A 77 11.53 -10.98 4.21
N ALA A 78 10.56 -10.83 5.12
CA ALA A 78 9.76 -11.95 5.62
C ALA A 78 8.93 -12.60 4.49
N ALA A 79 8.27 -11.79 3.66
CA ALA A 79 7.47 -12.26 2.54
C ALA A 79 8.35 -12.99 1.50
N GLU A 80 9.49 -12.43 1.13
CA GLU A 80 10.35 -13.04 0.12
C GLU A 80 11.04 -14.31 0.63
N THR A 81 11.39 -14.36 1.91
CA THR A 81 11.86 -15.59 2.56
C THR A 81 10.82 -16.70 2.45
N PHE A 82 9.55 -16.40 2.73
CA PHE A 82 8.47 -17.37 2.58
C PHE A 82 8.29 -17.78 1.12
N ASN A 83 8.26 -16.81 0.19
CA ASN A 83 8.10 -17.05 -1.23
C ASN A 83 9.20 -18.00 -1.75
N GLU A 84 10.44 -17.79 -1.33
CA GLU A 84 11.57 -18.62 -1.74
C GLU A 84 11.44 -20.07 -1.21
N ILE A 85 11.02 -20.24 0.04
CA ILE A 85 10.73 -21.57 0.60
C ILE A 85 9.61 -22.27 -0.18
N ALA A 86 8.55 -21.53 -0.55
CA ALA A 86 7.44 -22.07 -1.33
C ALA A 86 7.91 -22.49 -2.74
N ARG A 87 8.70 -21.67 -3.43
CA ARG A 87 9.30 -21.99 -4.75
C ARG A 87 10.27 -23.17 -4.67
N PHE A 88 11.06 -23.27 -3.61
CA PHE A 88 11.95 -24.41 -3.37
C PHE A 88 11.13 -25.69 -3.21
N ARG A 89 10.05 -25.65 -2.44
CA ARG A 89 9.12 -26.78 -2.30
C ARG A 89 8.48 -27.17 -3.63
N ALA A 90 8.07 -26.20 -4.44
CA ALA A 90 7.56 -26.45 -5.80
C ALA A 90 8.61 -27.16 -6.67
N SER A 91 9.84 -26.66 -6.67
CA SER A 91 10.96 -27.28 -7.39
C SER A 91 11.21 -28.71 -6.93
N TYR A 92 11.19 -28.97 -5.62
CA TYR A 92 11.36 -30.31 -5.07
C TYR A 92 10.26 -31.27 -5.55
N HIS A 93 9.01 -30.83 -5.52
CA HIS A 93 7.88 -31.64 -5.97
C HIS A 93 7.87 -31.85 -7.50
N ALA A 94 8.32 -30.86 -8.28
CA ALA A 94 8.47 -31.01 -9.73
C ALA A 94 9.50 -32.10 -10.10
N VAL A 95 10.58 -32.20 -9.32
CA VAL A 95 11.63 -33.21 -9.54
C VAL A 95 11.24 -34.58 -8.99
N ASN A 96 10.62 -34.64 -7.80
CA ASN A 96 10.44 -35.88 -7.04
C ASN A 96 9.00 -36.40 -6.99
N GLY A 97 8.01 -35.62 -7.43
CA GLY A 97 6.58 -35.90 -7.21
C GLY A 97 5.89 -36.72 -8.28
N GLY A 98 6.56 -37.07 -9.38
CA GLY A 98 5.94 -37.77 -10.51
C GLY A 98 4.84 -36.95 -11.20
N LYS A 99 3.99 -37.59 -12.01
CA LYS A 99 2.96 -36.89 -12.83
C LYS A 99 1.89 -36.16 -12.00
N ASP A 100 1.64 -36.59 -10.77
CA ASP A 100 0.56 -36.06 -9.92
C ASP A 100 1.08 -35.12 -8.82
N GLY A 101 2.39 -34.86 -8.79
CA GLY A 101 3.05 -34.10 -7.73
C GLY A 101 3.07 -32.59 -7.93
N ALA A 102 2.24 -32.02 -8.80
CA ALA A 102 2.28 -30.58 -9.08
C ALA A 102 1.94 -29.76 -7.83
N TYR A 103 2.88 -28.93 -7.38
CA TYR A 103 2.68 -27.98 -6.28
C TYR A 103 2.83 -26.57 -6.82
N GLU A 104 1.72 -25.83 -6.84
CA GLU A 104 1.73 -24.41 -7.16
C GLU A 104 2.06 -23.62 -5.89
N PRO A 105 3.18 -22.88 -5.86
CA PRO A 105 3.56 -22.14 -4.66
C PRO A 105 2.67 -20.91 -4.49
N PHE A 106 2.17 -20.72 -3.26
CA PHE A 106 1.60 -19.44 -2.88
C PHE A 106 2.69 -18.37 -2.78
N SER A 107 2.42 -17.16 -3.26
CA SER A 107 3.32 -16.02 -3.15
C SER A 107 2.64 -14.82 -2.51
N PHE A 108 3.33 -14.21 -1.55
CA PHE A 108 3.00 -12.91 -1.02
C PHE A 108 3.51 -11.80 -1.95
N ASP A 109 2.61 -10.90 -2.33
CA ASP A 109 2.94 -9.68 -3.08
C ASP A 109 2.69 -8.44 -2.22
N ASP A 110 3.62 -7.49 -2.29
CA ASP A 110 3.47 -6.17 -1.68
C ASP A 110 2.12 -5.53 -2.11
N PRO A 111 1.36 -4.90 -1.18
CA PRO A 111 0.07 -4.30 -1.51
C PRO A 111 0.12 -3.28 -2.64
N ALA A 112 1.15 -2.45 -2.71
CA ALA A 112 1.32 -1.47 -3.77
C ALA A 112 1.55 -2.16 -5.13
N ILE A 113 2.29 -3.28 -5.13
CA ILE A 113 2.49 -4.10 -6.32
C ILE A 113 1.19 -4.78 -6.75
N ARG A 114 0.39 -5.30 -5.81
CA ARG A 114 -0.93 -5.88 -6.11
C ARG A 114 -1.87 -4.88 -6.78
N VAL A 115 -1.93 -3.65 -6.25
CA VAL A 115 -2.72 -2.56 -6.86
C VAL A 115 -2.22 -2.24 -8.27
N ARG A 116 -0.89 -2.20 -8.48
CA ARG A 116 -0.32 -1.96 -9.80
C ARG A 116 -0.66 -3.09 -10.79
N LYS A 117 -0.43 -4.35 -10.41
CA LYS A 117 -0.78 -5.53 -11.23
C LYS A 117 -2.26 -5.55 -11.60
N ALA A 118 -3.16 -5.20 -10.67
CA ALA A 118 -4.59 -5.12 -10.94
C ALA A 118 -4.92 -4.06 -11.99
N ARG A 119 -4.32 -2.86 -11.89
CA ARG A 119 -4.49 -1.78 -12.88
C ARG A 119 -3.95 -2.16 -14.26
N GLU A 120 -2.79 -2.81 -14.31
CA GLU A 120 -2.18 -3.31 -15.55
C GLU A 120 -3.07 -4.36 -16.21
N ALA A 121 -3.61 -5.31 -15.43
CA ALA A 121 -4.52 -6.33 -15.94
C ALA A 121 -5.84 -5.73 -16.47
N GLU A 122 -6.42 -4.74 -15.78
CA GLU A 122 -7.60 -4.01 -16.26
C GLU A 122 -7.31 -3.28 -17.58
N ALA A 123 -6.16 -2.62 -17.69
CA ALA A 123 -5.74 -1.93 -18.90
C ALA A 123 -5.51 -2.92 -20.07
N GLU A 124 -4.88 -4.08 -19.80
CA GLU A 124 -4.68 -5.12 -20.80
C GLU A 124 -6.00 -5.71 -21.29
N LEU A 125 -6.97 -5.94 -20.40
CA LEU A 125 -8.32 -6.39 -20.76
C LEU A 125 -9.06 -5.36 -21.61
N ALA A 126 -8.95 -4.07 -21.26
CA ALA A 126 -9.53 -2.98 -22.05
C ALA A 126 -8.91 -2.93 -23.45
N TRP A 127 -7.59 -2.99 -23.54
CA TRP A 127 -6.86 -3.01 -24.81
C TRP A 127 -7.21 -4.23 -25.67
N LYS A 128 -7.33 -5.42 -25.07
CA LYS A 128 -7.76 -6.63 -25.78
C LYS A 128 -9.18 -6.49 -26.33
N ARG A 129 -10.11 -5.91 -25.56
CA ARG A 129 -11.49 -5.67 -26.00
C ARG A 129 -11.55 -4.67 -27.15
N GLU A 130 -10.80 -3.58 -27.06
CA GLU A 130 -10.71 -2.56 -28.13
C GLU A 130 -10.06 -3.14 -29.40
N SER A 131 -8.95 -3.87 -29.26
CA SER A 131 -8.26 -4.52 -30.38
C SER A 131 -9.14 -5.57 -31.06
N GLN A 132 -9.90 -6.36 -30.29
CA GLN A 132 -10.87 -7.30 -30.85
C GLN A 132 -11.97 -6.56 -31.62
N GLY A 133 -12.56 -5.51 -31.04
CA GLY A 133 -13.58 -4.69 -31.72
C GLY A 133 -13.08 -4.11 -33.05
N SER A 134 -11.90 -3.48 -33.03
CA SER A 134 -11.27 -2.91 -34.22
C SER A 134 -10.94 -3.97 -35.28
N LEU A 135 -10.51 -5.18 -34.87
CA LEU A 135 -10.24 -6.28 -35.79
C LEU A 135 -11.53 -6.80 -36.46
N PHE A 136 -12.63 -6.90 -35.71
CA PHE A 136 -13.92 -7.33 -36.26
C PHE A 136 -14.52 -6.29 -37.21
N ASP A 137 -14.34 -5.00 -36.92
CA ASP A 137 -14.74 -3.90 -37.83
C ASP A 137 -13.91 -3.92 -39.12
N GLU A 138 -12.60 -4.15 -39.03
CA GLU A 138 -11.69 -4.21 -40.21
C GLU A 138 -11.93 -5.45 -41.09
N LEU A 139 -12.35 -6.57 -40.50
CA LEU A 139 -12.70 -7.80 -41.22
C LEU A 139 -14.13 -7.81 -41.80
N GLY A 140 -14.89 -6.72 -41.61
CA GLY A 140 -16.25 -6.58 -42.14
C GLY A 140 -17.28 -7.54 -41.51
N TRP A 141 -17.00 -8.04 -40.31
CA TRP A 141 -17.94 -8.88 -39.55
C TRP A 141 -18.81 -8.01 -38.64
N SER A 142 -19.49 -7.02 -39.23
CA SER A 142 -20.60 -6.36 -38.54
C SER A 142 -21.78 -7.33 -38.55
N SER A 143 -22.25 -7.71 -37.36
CA SER A 143 -23.44 -8.53 -37.15
C SER A 143 -24.69 -7.84 -37.71
N ASP A 144 -24.99 -8.04 -39.00
CA ASP A 144 -26.34 -7.87 -39.54
C ASP A 144 -27.15 -9.14 -39.25
N ALA A 145 -27.88 -9.12 -38.13
CA ALA A 145 -29.07 -9.94 -37.85
C ALA A 145 -29.87 -9.35 -36.69
#